data_AF-A0AAD5GNK4-F1
#
_entry.id   AF-A0AAD5GNK4-F1
#
_cell.length_a   1.000
_cell.length_b   1.000
_cell.length_c   1.000
_cell.angle_alpha   90.00
_cell.angle_beta   90.00
_cell.angle_gamma   90.00
#
_symmetry.space_group_name_H-M   'P 1'
#
loop_
_entity.id
_entity.type
_entity.pdbx_description
1 polymer ?
#
loop_
_entity_poly.entity_id
_entity_poly.type
_entity_poly.pdbx_seq_one_letter_code
_entity_poly.pdbx_strand_id
1 'polypeptide(L)'
;VRHGLVADNGKVQTNILGKHNGRVQKLAVEPGSPYVFYSCGEDGLVQHFDLRSNSSSKVFCRASFTGINHQYSSSNRLKLNSIIIDPRDPNYFSLGGSDEYARVYDIRNLDGPVETFCPKHLIKTRDNINITGMSYSSTSELLNMGLGPYPVAASLEHLDSLDDPQMYLGHTNSLTAKGVSFFGPCSEYVMSGSDCGHIFIWNKKDGRIVRVIEGDGRVVNQVEPHPNIPVFASCGLEKNITLWAP
;
A
#
# COMPACT_ATOMS: atom_id res chain seq x y z
N VAL A 1 -1.46 -15.87 -8.84
CA VAL A 1 -2.75 -15.67 -8.13
C VAL A 1 -3.58 -16.95 -8.20
N ARG A 2 -4.08 -17.42 -7.07
CA ARG A 2 -4.91 -18.62 -6.97
C ARG A 2 -6.19 -18.28 -6.20
N HIS A 3 -7.28 -18.96 -6.54
CA HIS A 3 -8.56 -18.88 -5.84
C HIS A 3 -8.82 -20.22 -5.14
N GLY A 4 -8.94 -20.19 -3.82
CA GLY A 4 -9.27 -21.33 -2.99
C GLY A 4 -10.72 -21.27 -2.54
N LEU A 5 -11.51 -22.28 -2.89
CA LEU A 5 -12.88 -22.46 -2.42
C LEU A 5 -12.88 -23.51 -1.32
N VAL A 6 -13.29 -23.10 -0.11
CA VAL A 6 -13.45 -24.01 1.02
C VAL A 6 -14.89 -24.52 1.00
N ALA A 7 -15.07 -25.82 0.74
CA ALA A 7 -16.37 -26.46 0.79
C ALA A 7 -16.80 -26.71 2.24
N ASP A 8 -18.10 -26.93 2.46
CA ASP A 8 -18.70 -27.17 3.79
C ASP A 8 -18.06 -28.35 4.55
N ASN A 9 -17.46 -29.29 3.80
CA ASN A 9 -16.72 -30.43 4.36
C ASN A 9 -15.25 -30.12 4.69
N GLY A 10 -14.84 -28.84 4.66
CA GLY A 10 -13.48 -28.38 4.92
C GLY A 10 -12.47 -28.63 3.79
N LYS A 11 -12.87 -29.27 2.68
CA LYS A 11 -11.97 -29.47 1.54
C LYS A 11 -11.76 -28.16 0.80
N VAL A 12 -10.51 -27.88 0.44
CA VAL A 12 -10.14 -26.70 -0.34
C VAL A 12 -9.88 -27.08 -1.79
N GLN A 13 -10.71 -26.57 -2.70
CA GLN A 13 -10.45 -26.63 -4.14
C GLN A 13 -9.69 -25.38 -4.57
N THR A 14 -8.55 -25.54 -5.24
CA THR A 14 -7.71 -24.40 -5.64
C THR A 14 -7.56 -24.31 -7.15
N ASN A 15 -7.94 -23.16 -7.72
CA ASN A 15 -7.78 -22.87 -9.14
C ASN A 15 -6.75 -21.75 -9.36
N ILE A 16 -5.93 -21.87 -10.41
CA ILE A 16 -5.00 -20.80 -10.80
C ILE A 16 -5.77 -19.78 -11.63
N LEU A 17 -5.77 -18.51 -11.19
CA LEU A 17 -6.44 -17.43 -11.90
C LEU A 17 -5.52 -16.63 -12.83
N GLY A 18 -4.25 -16.51 -12.44
CA GLY A 18 -3.26 -15.69 -13.17
C GLY A 18 -1.84 -15.88 -12.64
N LYS A 19 -0.86 -15.45 -13.43
CA LYS A 19 0.57 -15.57 -13.11
C LYS A 19 1.27 -14.24 -13.34
N HIS A 20 2.11 -13.85 -12.40
CA HIS A 20 3.06 -12.74 -12.53
C HIS A 20 4.47 -13.30 -12.74
N ASN A 21 5.34 -12.53 -13.39
CA ASN A 21 6.77 -12.86 -13.49
C ASN A 21 7.53 -12.29 -12.28
N GLY A 22 7.40 -12.94 -11.13
CA GLY A 22 7.95 -12.49 -9.87
C GLY A 22 6.94 -12.61 -8.73
N ARG A 23 7.23 -12.00 -7.59
CA ARG A 23 6.29 -11.98 -6.46
C ARG A 23 5.07 -11.11 -6.76
N VAL A 24 3.90 -11.58 -6.33
CA VAL A 24 2.71 -10.75 -6.18
C VAL A 24 2.77 -10.16 -4.79
N GLN A 25 2.80 -8.83 -4.69
CA GLN A 25 3.04 -8.16 -3.41
C GLN A 25 1.74 -7.78 -2.70
N LYS A 26 0.72 -7.36 -3.46
CA LYS A 26 -0.57 -6.94 -2.88
C LYS A 26 -1.74 -7.25 -3.81
N LEU A 27 -2.91 -7.47 -3.19
CA LEU A 27 -4.21 -7.58 -3.83
C LEU A 27 -5.08 -6.39 -3.41
N ALA A 28 -5.97 -5.94 -4.29
CA ALA A 28 -6.99 -4.95 -3.98
C ALA A 28 -8.35 -5.42 -4.49
N VAL A 29 -9.35 -5.51 -3.59
CA VAL A 29 -10.73 -5.86 -3.94
C VAL A 29 -11.47 -4.59 -4.32
N GLU A 30 -12.26 -4.64 -5.38
CA GLU A 30 -13.08 -3.52 -5.83
C GLU A 30 -14.15 -3.17 -4.77
N PRO A 31 -14.22 -1.91 -4.31
CA PRO A 31 -15.29 -1.47 -3.41
C PRO A 31 -16.67 -1.72 -4.06
N GLY A 32 -17.55 -2.42 -3.32
CA GLY A 32 -18.89 -2.75 -3.79
C GLY A 32 -19.01 -4.04 -4.62
N SER A 33 -17.90 -4.69 -4.97
CA SER A 33 -17.91 -5.95 -5.73
C SER A 33 -16.98 -7.00 -5.10
N PRO A 34 -17.52 -8.03 -4.42
CA PRO A 34 -16.70 -9.09 -3.83
C PRO A 34 -16.10 -10.05 -4.87
N TYR A 35 -16.46 -9.89 -6.13
CA TYR A 35 -16.04 -10.77 -7.23
C TYR A 35 -14.92 -10.17 -8.08
N VAL A 36 -14.68 -8.85 -7.98
CA VAL A 36 -13.69 -8.15 -8.79
C VAL A 36 -12.52 -7.75 -7.90
N PHE A 37 -11.31 -8.11 -8.33
CA PHE A 37 -10.10 -7.72 -7.62
C PHE A 37 -8.92 -7.60 -8.57
N TYR A 38 -7.87 -6.96 -8.07
CA TYR A 38 -6.66 -6.64 -8.79
C TYR A 38 -5.46 -7.19 -8.05
N SER A 39 -4.40 -7.54 -8.78
CA SER A 39 -3.10 -7.89 -8.20
C SER A 39 -1.98 -7.06 -8.81
N CYS A 40 -1.00 -6.68 -8.01
CA CYS A 40 0.24 -6.06 -8.48
C CYS A 40 1.46 -6.93 -8.15
N GLY A 41 2.49 -6.89 -9.00
CA GLY A 41 3.69 -7.69 -8.81
C GLY A 41 4.99 -7.03 -9.26
N GLU A 42 6.09 -7.73 -8.98
CA GLU A 42 7.45 -7.30 -9.32
C GLU A 42 7.72 -7.26 -10.83
N ASP A 43 6.83 -7.81 -11.65
CA ASP A 43 6.86 -7.65 -13.09
C ASP A 43 6.35 -6.28 -13.57
N GLY A 44 5.90 -5.42 -12.66
CA GLY A 44 5.38 -4.10 -12.95
C GLY A 44 3.99 -4.10 -13.59
N LEU A 45 3.29 -5.23 -13.49
CA LEU A 45 1.95 -5.40 -14.03
C LEU A 45 0.91 -5.29 -12.92
N VAL A 46 -0.22 -4.70 -13.27
CA VAL A 46 -1.50 -4.87 -12.57
C VAL A 46 -2.33 -5.85 -13.38
N GLN A 47 -2.86 -6.88 -12.75
CA GLN A 47 -3.80 -7.82 -13.36
C GLN A 47 -5.20 -7.63 -12.75
N HIS A 48 -6.23 -7.69 -13.59
CA HIS A 48 -7.64 -7.63 -13.20
C HIS A 48 -8.28 -9.02 -13.26
N PHE A 49 -9.10 -9.35 -12.27
CA PHE A 49 -9.80 -10.62 -12.13
C PHE A 49 -11.28 -10.37 -11.83
N ASP A 50 -12.17 -11.05 -12.54
CA ASP A 50 -13.59 -11.14 -12.21
C ASP A 50 -13.95 -12.61 -12.00
N LEU A 51 -14.26 -12.98 -10.76
CA LEU A 51 -14.57 -14.35 -10.33
C LEU A 51 -15.86 -14.90 -10.94
N ARG A 52 -16.73 -14.04 -11.49
CA ARG A 52 -17.96 -14.47 -12.18
C ARG A 52 -17.72 -14.87 -13.63
N SER A 53 -16.59 -14.44 -14.20
CA SER A 53 -16.22 -14.73 -15.57
C SER A 53 -15.32 -15.96 -15.63
N ASN A 54 -15.56 -16.83 -16.61
CA ASN A 54 -14.62 -17.91 -16.94
C ASN A 54 -13.38 -17.40 -17.71
N SER A 55 -13.22 -16.08 -17.85
CA SER A 55 -12.08 -15.47 -18.54
C SER A 55 -10.83 -15.48 -17.67
N SER A 56 -9.67 -15.67 -18.29
CA SER A 56 -8.37 -15.49 -17.65
C SER A 56 -8.16 -14.04 -17.20
N SER A 57 -7.28 -13.84 -16.22
CA SER A 57 -6.78 -12.53 -15.81
C SER A 57 -6.43 -11.65 -17.01
N LYS A 58 -6.79 -10.37 -16.98
CA LYS A 58 -6.35 -9.39 -17.98
C LYS A 58 -5.20 -8.57 -17.42
N VAL A 59 -4.12 -8.41 -18.18
CA VAL A 59 -3.14 -7.35 -17.88
C VAL A 59 -3.89 -6.04 -18.01
N PHE A 60 -4.01 -5.35 -16.89
CA PHE A 60 -4.87 -4.19 -16.74
C PHE A 60 -4.07 -2.92 -16.98
N CYS A 61 -3.00 -2.72 -16.21
CA CYS A 61 -2.14 -1.54 -16.30
C CYS A 61 -0.66 -1.97 -16.18
N ARG A 62 0.23 -1.20 -16.80
CA ARG A 62 1.68 -1.35 -16.65
C ARG A 62 2.25 -0.04 -16.11
N ALA A 63 2.83 -0.10 -14.91
CA ALA A 63 3.46 1.07 -14.32
C ALA A 63 4.81 1.35 -15.01
N SER A 64 5.06 2.62 -15.26
CA SER A 64 6.32 3.14 -15.80
C SER A 64 6.92 4.15 -14.83
N PHE A 65 8.23 4.32 -14.92
CA PHE A 65 8.91 5.38 -14.18
C PHE A 65 8.43 6.76 -14.65
N THR A 66 8.31 7.67 -13.70
CA THR A 66 7.89 9.07 -13.92
C THR A 66 8.94 9.96 -13.29
N GLY A 67 9.77 10.66 -14.09
CA GLY A 67 10.79 11.56 -13.54
C GLY A 67 11.86 11.99 -14.54
N ILE A 68 12.41 13.20 -14.34
CA ILE A 68 13.35 13.88 -15.24
C ILE A 68 14.74 13.21 -15.25
N ASN A 69 15.11 12.47 -14.19
CA ASN A 69 16.46 11.95 -13.99
C ASN A 69 16.63 10.45 -14.27
N HIS A 70 15.56 9.70 -14.54
CA HIS A 70 15.68 8.29 -14.90
C HIS A 70 15.87 8.14 -16.41
N GLN A 71 17.06 8.52 -16.88
CA GLN A 71 17.59 8.03 -18.16
C GLN A 71 17.94 6.54 -18.02
N TYR A 72 16.93 5.69 -17.89
CA TYR A 72 17.10 4.27 -18.10
C TYR A 72 16.00 3.79 -19.04
N SER A 73 16.46 3.09 -20.07
CA SER A 73 15.72 2.43 -21.13
C SER A 73 14.27 2.05 -20.76
N SER A 74 13.35 2.23 -21.70
CA SER A 74 11.97 1.72 -21.70
C SER A 74 11.84 0.21 -21.40
N SER A 75 12.95 -0.50 -21.19
CA SER A 75 13.04 -1.89 -20.76
C SER A 75 13.00 -2.10 -19.23
N ASN A 76 13.34 -1.10 -18.40
CA ASN A 76 13.31 -1.28 -16.94
C ASN A 76 11.88 -1.21 -16.40
N ARG A 77 11.40 -2.32 -15.85
CA ARG A 77 10.07 -2.45 -15.28
C ARG A 77 10.08 -1.98 -13.83
N LEU A 78 9.16 -1.08 -13.48
CA LEU A 78 8.95 -0.63 -12.11
C LEU A 78 8.33 -1.78 -11.32
N LYS A 79 9.01 -2.27 -10.27
CA LYS A 79 8.46 -3.36 -9.45
C LYS A 79 7.37 -2.80 -8.56
N LEU A 80 6.17 -3.37 -8.60
CA LEU A 80 5.06 -2.90 -7.79
C LEU A 80 5.01 -3.63 -6.45
N ASN A 81 4.88 -2.85 -5.38
CA ASN A 81 4.80 -3.33 -4.01
C ASN A 81 3.40 -3.16 -3.41
N SER A 82 2.66 -2.13 -3.83
CA SER A 82 1.34 -1.82 -3.29
C SER A 82 0.39 -1.35 -4.37
N ILE A 83 -0.85 -1.84 -4.28
CA ILE A 83 -2.03 -1.38 -5.02
C ILE A 83 -3.16 -1.17 -4.02
N ILE A 84 -3.90 -0.07 -4.18
CA ILE A 84 -5.13 0.23 -3.42
C ILE A 84 -6.12 0.94 -4.34
N ILE A 85 -7.41 0.72 -4.12
CA ILE A 85 -8.49 1.35 -4.90
C ILE A 85 -9.14 2.42 -4.01
N ASP A 86 -9.50 3.55 -4.61
CA ASP A 86 -10.21 4.59 -3.89
C ASP A 86 -11.59 4.06 -3.45
N PRO A 87 -11.89 4.04 -2.12
CA PRO A 87 -13.12 3.46 -1.60
C PRO A 87 -14.38 4.25 -2.00
N ARG A 88 -14.26 5.53 -2.37
CA ARG A 88 -15.39 6.38 -2.76
C ARG A 88 -15.60 6.45 -4.26
N ASP A 89 -14.52 6.29 -5.04
CA ASP A 89 -14.59 6.26 -6.50
C ASP A 89 -13.71 5.13 -7.06
N PRO A 90 -14.27 3.92 -7.25
CA PRO A 90 -13.53 2.78 -7.79
C PRO A 90 -12.94 2.99 -9.20
N ASN A 91 -13.24 4.11 -9.86
CA ASN A 91 -12.55 4.46 -11.10
C ASN A 91 -11.09 4.86 -10.87
N TYR A 92 -10.67 5.14 -9.64
CA TYR A 92 -9.30 5.50 -9.31
C TYR A 92 -8.61 4.43 -8.47
N PHE A 93 -7.35 4.17 -8.79
CA PHE A 93 -6.49 3.31 -7.99
C PHE A 93 -5.09 3.89 -7.89
N SER A 94 -4.42 3.61 -6.77
CA SER A 94 -3.05 4.03 -6.51
C SER A 94 -2.07 2.88 -6.58
N LEU A 95 -0.90 3.15 -7.16
CA LEU A 95 0.25 2.26 -7.25
C LEU A 95 1.47 2.85 -6.56
N GLY A 96 2.24 1.98 -5.90
CA GLY A 96 3.52 2.29 -5.27
C GLY A 96 4.47 1.11 -5.44
N GLY A 97 5.77 1.39 -5.59
CA GLY A 97 6.73 0.38 -5.99
C GLY A 97 8.17 0.64 -5.56
N SER A 98 9.10 0.21 -6.41
CA SER A 98 10.55 0.34 -6.22
C SER A 98 11.10 1.75 -6.51
N ASP A 99 10.30 2.77 -6.22
CA ASP A 99 10.68 4.18 -6.27
C ASP A 99 9.86 4.98 -5.26
N GLU A 100 10.17 6.27 -5.16
CA GLU A 100 9.63 7.20 -4.16
C GLU A 100 8.23 7.73 -4.51
N TYR A 101 7.66 7.34 -5.66
CA TYR A 101 6.45 7.94 -6.21
C TYR A 101 5.20 7.07 -5.99
N ALA A 102 4.21 7.62 -5.31
CA ALA A 102 2.84 7.09 -5.35
C ALA A 102 2.12 7.67 -6.57
N ARG A 103 1.38 6.84 -7.31
CA ARG A 103 0.76 7.21 -8.58
C ARG A 103 -0.71 6.86 -8.57
N VAL A 104 -1.58 7.80 -8.93
CA VAL A 104 -3.02 7.56 -9.10
C VAL A 104 -3.28 7.37 -10.58
N TYR A 105 -4.08 6.36 -10.92
CA TYR A 105 -4.51 6.04 -12.27
C TYR A 105 -6.03 6.05 -12.35
N ASP A 106 -6.56 6.44 -13.51
CA ASP A 106 -7.97 6.30 -13.86
C ASP A 106 -8.17 5.02 -14.67
N ILE A 107 -9.03 4.11 -14.23
CA ILE A 107 -9.30 2.84 -14.93
C ILE A 107 -9.86 3.04 -16.34
N ARG A 108 -10.51 4.19 -16.58
CA ARG A 108 -11.14 4.55 -17.85
C ARG A 108 -10.12 5.08 -18.85
N ASN A 109 -8.97 5.55 -18.36
CA ASN A 109 -7.87 6.05 -19.17
C ASN A 109 -6.51 5.67 -18.55
N LEU A 110 -5.88 4.64 -19.12
CA LEU A 110 -4.64 4.06 -18.61
C LEU A 110 -3.39 4.54 -19.37
N ASP A 111 -3.48 5.63 -20.12
CA ASP A 111 -2.36 6.19 -20.88
C ASP A 111 -1.23 6.71 -19.96
N GLY A 112 -1.55 7.02 -18.71
CA GLY A 112 -0.59 7.43 -17.68
C GLY A 112 -1.26 7.70 -16.34
N PRO A 113 -0.48 8.01 -15.29
CA PRO A 113 -1.06 8.42 -14.01
C PRO A 113 -1.70 9.80 -14.14
N VAL A 114 -2.86 9.99 -13.49
CA VAL A 114 -3.55 11.28 -13.40
C VAL A 114 -2.90 12.19 -12.36
N GLU A 115 -2.36 11.61 -11.29
CA GLU A 115 -1.68 12.30 -10.19
C GLU A 115 -0.44 11.51 -9.77
N THR A 116 0.60 12.19 -9.30
CA THR A 116 1.82 11.56 -8.79
C THR A 116 2.33 12.32 -7.56
N PHE A 117 2.54 11.60 -6.47
CA PHE A 117 2.93 12.15 -5.17
C PHE A 117 4.31 11.65 -4.76
N CYS A 118 5.17 12.58 -4.35
CA CYS A 118 6.45 12.30 -3.71
C CYS A 118 6.81 13.43 -2.73
N PRO A 119 7.14 13.13 -1.46
CA PRO A 119 7.68 14.13 -0.55
C PRO A 119 8.95 14.76 -1.09
N LYS A 120 9.06 16.10 -1.02
CA LYS A 120 10.18 16.87 -1.61
C LYS A 120 11.56 16.39 -1.11
N HIS A 121 11.67 15.99 0.14
CA HIS A 121 12.93 15.54 0.74
C HIS A 121 13.39 14.15 0.26
N LEU A 122 12.52 13.37 -0.38
CA LEU A 122 12.85 12.08 -1.00
C LEU A 122 13.20 12.22 -2.49
N ILE A 123 12.90 13.39 -3.09
CA ILE A 123 13.24 13.67 -4.47
C ILE A 123 14.77 13.87 -4.55
N LYS A 124 15.46 13.03 -5.34
CA LYS A 124 16.93 13.05 -5.58
C LYS A 124 17.81 12.53 -4.43
N THR A 125 17.26 11.92 -3.39
CA THR A 125 18.11 11.14 -2.48
C THR A 125 18.77 10.00 -3.26
N ARG A 126 20.07 9.77 -3.05
CA ARG A 126 20.79 8.64 -3.67
C ARG A 126 20.38 7.28 -3.10
N ASP A 127 19.48 7.29 -2.12
CA ASP A 127 19.00 6.12 -1.42
C ASP A 127 17.87 5.46 -2.19
N ASN A 128 17.94 4.13 -2.30
CA ASN A 128 16.89 3.32 -2.91
C ASN A 128 15.66 3.29 -1.99
N ILE A 129 14.81 4.30 -2.12
CA ILE A 129 13.55 4.38 -1.38
C ILE A 129 12.46 3.64 -2.15
N ASN A 130 11.73 2.78 -1.44
CA ASN A 130 10.62 2.05 -2.01
C ASN A 130 9.35 2.33 -1.21
N ILE A 131 8.22 2.52 -1.89
CA ILE A 131 6.92 2.50 -1.22
C ILE A 131 6.57 1.04 -0.88
N THR A 132 6.27 0.79 0.39
CA THR A 132 5.96 -0.55 0.93
C THR A 132 4.50 -0.72 1.32
N GLY A 133 3.83 0.38 1.67
CA GLY A 133 2.43 0.37 2.06
C GLY A 133 1.73 1.63 1.58
N MET A 134 0.44 1.49 1.26
CA MET A 134 -0.45 2.62 1.02
C MET A 134 -1.85 2.30 1.54
N SER A 135 -2.61 3.34 1.89
CA SER A 135 -4.00 3.26 2.31
C SER A 135 -4.78 4.51 1.87
N TYR A 136 -6.08 4.36 1.63
CA TYR A 136 -7.00 5.48 1.44
C TYR A 136 -7.80 5.73 2.72
N SER A 137 -8.05 7.00 3.04
CA SER A 137 -9.03 7.36 4.07
C SER A 137 -10.45 7.15 3.56
N SER A 138 -11.42 7.18 4.47
CA SER A 138 -12.84 7.20 4.12
C SER A 138 -13.23 8.43 3.28
N THR A 139 -12.37 9.44 3.19
CA THR A 139 -12.53 10.68 2.41
C THR A 139 -11.73 10.72 1.12
N SER A 140 -11.07 9.63 0.71
CA SER A 140 -10.22 9.52 -0.49
C SER A 140 -8.85 10.22 -0.39
N GLU A 141 -8.38 10.52 0.82
CA GLU A 141 -6.99 10.98 0.99
C GLU A 141 -6.04 9.79 0.95
N LEU A 142 -4.93 9.95 0.23
CA LEU A 142 -3.93 8.91 0.04
C LEU A 142 -2.82 9.01 1.10
N LEU A 143 -2.52 7.88 1.73
CA LEU A 143 -1.40 7.71 2.65
C LEU A 143 -0.41 6.68 2.08
N ASN A 144 0.89 6.97 2.19
CA ASN A 144 1.97 6.08 1.74
C ASN A 144 3.06 5.90 2.80
N MET A 145 3.81 4.80 2.67
CA MET A 145 4.89 4.42 3.57
C MET A 145 6.14 4.02 2.78
N GLY A 146 7.27 4.65 3.11
CA GLY A 146 8.57 4.39 2.51
C GLY A 146 9.44 3.42 3.33
N LEU A 147 10.35 2.72 2.64
CA LEU A 147 11.46 1.93 3.18
C LEU A 147 12.77 2.58 2.71
N GLY A 148 13.64 3.01 3.65
CA GLY A 148 14.89 3.73 3.36
C GLY A 148 15.55 4.25 4.65
N PRO A 149 16.78 4.82 4.60
CA PRO A 149 17.37 5.44 5.78
C PRO A 149 16.45 6.55 6.31
N TYR A 150 16.45 6.76 7.63
CA TYR A 150 15.64 7.78 8.32
C TYR A 150 15.60 9.08 7.51
N PRO A 151 14.43 9.75 7.37
CA PRO A 151 14.37 11.00 6.63
C PRO A 151 15.34 11.99 7.29
N VAL A 152 16.44 12.27 6.60
CA VAL A 152 17.32 13.37 6.97
C VAL A 152 16.52 14.63 6.69
N ALA A 153 16.29 15.45 7.71
CA ALA A 153 15.68 16.76 7.55
C ALA A 153 16.58 17.61 6.65
N ALA A 154 16.36 17.56 5.34
CA ALA A 154 17.01 18.43 4.40
C ALA A 154 16.38 19.80 4.54
N SER A 155 17.12 20.74 5.12
CA SER A 155 16.77 22.15 5.11
C SER A 155 16.64 22.63 3.67
N LEU A 156 15.47 23.11 3.26
CA LEU A 156 15.32 23.82 2.00
C LEU A 156 14.47 25.07 2.21
N GLU A 157 15.14 26.20 2.11
CA GLU A 157 14.52 27.51 1.94
C GLU A 157 13.83 27.57 0.57
N HIS A 158 12.65 28.21 0.56
CA HIS A 158 11.89 28.75 -0.57
C HIS A 158 11.57 27.82 -1.75
N LEU A 159 10.34 27.30 -1.77
CA LEU A 159 9.54 27.05 -2.98
C LEU A 159 8.07 26.81 -2.61
N ASP A 160 7.25 27.80 -2.95
CA ASP A 160 5.91 28.10 -2.46
C ASP A 160 4.82 27.04 -2.74
N SER A 161 3.94 26.90 -1.74
CA SER A 161 2.54 26.46 -1.75
C SER A 161 2.13 25.15 -2.45
N LEU A 162 2.71 24.03 -2.01
CA LEU A 162 1.96 22.78 -1.85
C LEU A 162 2.03 22.47 -0.35
N ASP A 163 0.89 22.25 0.31
CA ASP A 163 0.87 21.89 1.73
C ASP A 163 1.86 20.74 1.96
N ASP A 164 2.84 20.96 2.86
CA ASP A 164 3.82 19.92 3.14
C ASP A 164 3.09 18.68 3.67
N PRO A 165 3.36 17.49 3.11
CA PRO A 165 2.65 16.28 3.52
C PRO A 165 2.91 15.99 4.99
N GLN A 166 1.86 15.63 5.73
CA GLN A 166 1.97 15.24 7.13
C GLN A 166 2.86 14.00 7.28
N MET A 167 3.88 14.10 8.13
CA MET A 167 4.81 13.01 8.41
C MET A 167 4.49 12.33 9.75
N TYR A 168 4.67 11.00 9.78
CA TYR A 168 4.45 10.16 10.96
C TYR A 168 5.76 9.46 11.34
N LEU A 169 6.37 9.91 12.44
CA LEU A 169 7.71 9.49 12.84
C LEU A 169 7.68 8.55 14.05
N GLY A 170 8.78 7.84 14.28
CA GLY A 170 9.01 6.98 15.44
C GLY A 170 8.99 5.48 15.14
N HIS A 171 8.28 5.06 14.09
CA HIS A 171 8.32 3.67 13.64
C HIS A 171 9.61 3.39 12.84
N THR A 172 10.03 2.13 12.85
CA THR A 172 11.13 1.63 12.02
C THR A 172 10.59 0.73 10.90
N ASN A 173 10.98 1.05 9.67
CA ASN A 173 10.76 0.28 8.45
C ASN A 173 12.09 0.26 7.68
N SER A 174 12.95 -0.70 7.98
CA SER A 174 14.30 -0.83 7.42
C SER A 174 14.65 -2.26 7.00
N LEU A 175 13.94 -3.26 7.53
CA LEU A 175 14.23 -4.68 7.29
C LEU A 175 13.17 -5.35 6.42
N THR A 176 11.89 -5.02 6.62
CA THR A 176 10.78 -5.72 5.97
C THR A 176 9.64 -4.76 5.63
N ALA A 177 8.85 -5.06 4.59
CA ALA A 177 7.75 -4.20 4.14
C ALA A 177 6.66 -4.06 5.22
N LYS A 178 6.09 -2.85 5.33
CA LYS A 178 5.11 -2.50 6.35
C LYS A 178 3.80 -2.02 5.76
N GLY A 179 2.72 -2.47 6.42
CA GLY A 179 1.38 -1.95 6.27
C GLY A 179 1.22 -0.58 6.91
N VAL A 180 0.35 0.20 6.29
CA VAL A 180 -0.20 1.43 6.86
C VAL A 180 -1.70 1.42 6.66
N SER A 181 -2.46 1.97 7.60
CA SER A 181 -3.91 2.09 7.50
C SER A 181 -4.42 3.32 8.25
N PHE A 182 -5.50 3.92 7.75
CA PHE A 182 -6.29 4.86 8.54
C PHE A 182 -7.14 4.12 9.56
N PHE A 183 -7.40 4.74 10.71
CA PHE A 183 -8.21 4.18 11.78
C PHE A 183 -9.13 5.22 12.41
N GLY A 184 -10.23 4.74 13.01
CA GLY A 184 -11.31 5.57 13.53
C GLY A 184 -12.42 5.83 12.51
N PRO A 185 -13.65 6.15 12.98
CA PRO A 185 -14.82 6.36 12.12
C PRO A 185 -14.63 7.47 11.07
N CYS A 186 -13.75 8.43 11.33
CA CYS A 186 -13.49 9.56 10.44
C CYS A 186 -12.05 9.55 9.90
N SER A 187 -11.36 8.39 9.95
CA SER A 187 -9.94 8.29 9.58
C SER A 187 -9.06 9.26 10.39
N GLU A 188 -9.42 9.56 11.64
CA GLU A 188 -8.73 10.56 12.46
C GLU A 188 -7.39 10.05 13.04
N TYR A 189 -7.12 8.75 12.91
CA TYR A 189 -5.86 8.13 13.29
C TYR A 189 -5.17 7.47 12.10
N VAL A 190 -3.86 7.33 12.21
CA VAL A 190 -3.02 6.52 11.32
C VAL A 190 -2.38 5.40 12.13
N MET A 191 -2.30 4.21 11.55
CA MET A 191 -1.70 3.03 12.16
C MET A 191 -0.62 2.42 11.27
N SER A 192 0.44 1.91 11.90
CA SER A 192 1.44 1.11 11.21
C SER A 192 2.13 0.11 12.15
N GLY A 193 2.55 -1.01 11.61
CA GLY A 193 3.49 -1.92 12.27
C GLY A 193 4.94 -1.44 12.16
N SER A 194 5.83 -2.04 12.95
CA SER A 194 7.26 -1.71 12.92
C SER A 194 8.16 -2.92 13.04
N ASP A 195 9.38 -2.78 12.51
CA ASP A 195 10.49 -3.74 12.69
C ASP A 195 10.95 -3.88 14.15
N CYS A 196 10.47 -3.03 15.07
CA CYS A 196 10.72 -3.17 16.50
C CYS A 196 9.65 -3.99 17.25
N GLY A 197 8.74 -4.65 16.55
CA GLY A 197 7.66 -5.46 17.15
C GLY A 197 6.45 -4.67 17.66
N HIS A 198 6.48 -3.34 17.53
CA HIS A 198 5.39 -2.49 18.00
C HIS A 198 4.47 -2.02 16.87
N ILE A 199 3.24 -1.70 17.27
CA ILE A 199 2.24 -0.99 16.48
C ILE A 199 2.23 0.45 16.96
N PHE A 200 2.36 1.38 16.03
CA PHE A 200 2.28 2.81 16.29
C PHE A 200 0.94 3.34 15.81
N ILE A 201 0.31 4.17 16.65
CA ILE A 201 -0.93 4.87 16.33
C ILE A 201 -0.68 6.37 16.52
N TRP A 202 -0.90 7.13 15.46
CA TRP A 202 -0.74 8.58 15.45
C TRP A 202 -2.09 9.27 15.29
N ASN A 203 -2.21 10.48 15.83
CA ASN A 203 -3.28 11.40 15.46
C ASN A 203 -2.98 11.95 14.06
N LYS A 204 -3.94 11.85 13.14
CA LYS A 204 -3.76 12.27 11.74
C LYS A 204 -3.48 13.77 11.61
N LYS A 205 -4.09 14.60 12.46
CA LYS A 205 -4.07 16.07 12.31
C LYS A 205 -2.74 16.70 12.71
N ASP A 206 -2.10 16.19 13.76
CA ASP A 206 -0.85 16.77 14.29
C ASP A 206 0.36 15.83 14.20
N GLY A 207 0.16 14.59 13.71
CA GLY A 207 1.21 13.60 13.55
C GLY A 207 1.77 13.04 14.86
N ARG A 208 1.17 13.35 16.02
CA ARG A 208 1.67 12.91 17.33
C ARG A 208 1.31 11.46 17.59
N ILE A 209 2.23 10.73 18.21
CA ILE A 209 1.98 9.36 18.68
C ILE A 209 0.96 9.42 19.82
N VAL A 210 -0.17 8.73 19.63
CA VAL A 210 -1.24 8.57 20.64
C VAL A 210 -1.03 7.28 21.43
N ARG A 211 -0.60 6.21 20.75
CA ARG A 211 -0.32 4.91 21.35
C ARG A 211 0.85 4.22 20.67
N VAL A 212 1.59 3.46 21.46
CA VAL A 212 2.51 2.42 21.02
C VAL A 212 2.08 1.14 21.73
N ILE A 213 1.83 0.09 20.96
CA ILE A 213 1.30 -1.18 21.46
C ILE A 213 2.28 -2.27 21.06
N GLU A 214 2.65 -3.15 21.99
CA GLU A 214 3.45 -4.33 21.69
C GLU A 214 2.59 -5.31 20.88
N GLY A 215 2.94 -5.54 19.61
CA GLY A 215 2.10 -6.29 18.67
C GLY A 215 2.57 -7.72 18.42
N ASP A 216 3.86 -7.88 18.12
CA ASP A 216 4.55 -9.15 17.82
C ASP A 216 5.94 -9.07 18.47
N GLY A 217 6.47 -10.19 18.99
CA GLY A 217 7.74 -10.19 19.71
C GLY A 217 8.96 -9.79 18.87
N ARG A 218 8.82 -9.68 17.55
CA ARG A 218 9.92 -9.31 16.64
C ARG A 218 9.57 -8.17 15.70
N VAL A 219 8.55 -8.36 14.87
CA VAL A 219 8.24 -7.45 13.76
C VAL A 219 6.75 -7.49 13.50
N VAL A 220 6.11 -6.34 13.42
CA VAL A 220 4.73 -6.25 12.92
C VAL A 220 4.76 -5.82 11.47
N ASN A 221 4.33 -6.69 10.55
CA ASN A 221 4.34 -6.43 9.12
C ASN A 221 3.08 -5.75 8.62
N GLN A 222 1.92 -6.13 9.16
CA GLN A 222 0.63 -5.62 8.70
C GLN A 222 -0.25 -5.28 9.89
N VAL A 223 -0.99 -4.19 9.73
CA VAL A 223 -2.13 -3.81 10.57
C VAL A 223 -3.30 -3.56 9.64
N GLU A 224 -4.46 -4.16 9.95
CA GLU A 224 -5.68 -3.98 9.17
C GLU A 224 -6.86 -3.71 10.09
N PRO A 225 -7.48 -2.53 10.00
CA PRO A 225 -8.67 -2.21 10.79
C PRO A 225 -9.92 -2.83 10.18
N HIS A 226 -10.88 -3.18 11.05
CA HIS A 226 -12.21 -3.52 10.60
C HIS A 226 -12.89 -2.28 10.02
N PRO A 227 -13.62 -2.38 8.89
CA PRO A 227 -14.17 -1.23 8.18
C PRO A 227 -15.18 -0.40 9.00
N ASN A 228 -15.88 -1.01 9.97
CA ASN A 228 -17.03 -0.39 10.64
C ASN A 228 -17.00 -0.42 12.18
N ILE A 229 -16.10 -1.19 12.80
CA ILE A 229 -16.11 -1.40 14.26
C ILE A 229 -14.70 -1.15 14.79
N PRO A 230 -14.52 -0.76 16.06
CA PRO A 230 -13.22 -0.36 16.61
C PRO A 230 -12.35 -1.57 16.95
N VAL A 231 -12.14 -2.45 15.97
CA VAL A 231 -11.32 -3.66 16.05
C VAL A 231 -10.30 -3.62 14.92
N PHE A 232 -9.12 -4.16 15.15
CA PHE A 232 -8.14 -4.34 14.08
C PHE A 232 -7.38 -5.65 14.29
N ALA A 233 -6.80 -6.15 13.21
CA ALA A 233 -5.91 -7.29 13.21
C ALA A 233 -4.46 -6.83 12.99
N SER A 234 -3.51 -7.54 13.58
CA SER A 234 -2.09 -7.39 13.27
C SER A 234 -1.44 -8.73 13.02
N CYS A 235 -0.44 -8.75 12.13
CA CYS A 235 0.41 -9.92 11.94
C CYS A 235 1.86 -9.52 11.65
N GLY A 236 2.76 -10.44 11.95
CA GLY A 236 4.19 -10.19 11.97
C GLY A 236 5.00 -11.32 11.35
N LEU A 237 6.10 -11.69 12.03
CA LEU A 237 6.88 -12.87 11.69
C LEU A 237 6.48 -14.10 12.52
N GLU A 238 5.74 -13.90 13.61
CA GLU A 238 5.17 -15.00 14.36
C GLU A 238 4.03 -15.67 13.59
N LYS A 239 3.66 -16.88 14.03
CA LYS A 239 2.63 -17.70 13.37
C LYS A 239 1.20 -17.26 13.69
N ASN A 240 1.04 -16.34 14.64
CA ASN A 240 -0.25 -15.93 15.15
C ASN A 240 -0.71 -14.63 14.48
N ILE A 241 -2.02 -14.49 14.35
CA ILE A 241 -2.68 -13.22 14.03
C ILE A 241 -3.30 -12.73 15.34
N THR A 242 -3.04 -11.49 15.70
CA THR A 242 -3.58 -10.88 16.92
C THR A 242 -4.77 -10.00 16.56
N LEU A 243 -5.89 -10.19 17.26
CA LEU A 243 -7.07 -9.33 17.16
C LEU A 243 -7.12 -8.39 18.36
N TRP A 244 -7.38 -7.12 18.09
CA TRP A 244 -7.40 -6.05 19.08
C TRP A 244 -8.82 -5.49 19.17
N ALA A 245 -9.38 -5.48 20.38
CA ALA A 245 -10.70 -4.94 20.68
C ALA A 245 -10.62 -4.07 21.96
N PRO A 246 -11.58 -3.16 22.18
CA PRO A 246 -11.64 -2.32 23.37
C PRO A 246 -11.77 -3.09 24.68
#